data_AF-A0A968XPX9-F1
#
_entry.id   AF-A0A968XPX9-F1
#
_cell.length_a   1.000
_cell.length_b   1.000
_cell.length_c   1.000
_cell.angle_alpha   90.00
_cell.angle_beta   90.00
_cell.angle_gamma   90.00
#
_symmetry.space_group_name_H-M   'P 1'
#
loop_
_entity.id
_entity.type
_entity.pdbx_description
1 polymer ?
#
loop_
_entity_poly.entity_id
_entity_poly.type
_entity_poly.pdbx_seq_one_letter_code
_entity_poly.pdbx_strand_id
1 'polypeptide(L)'
;MSFIDFELIIYLAWRIGFACIFVSALLFWGVLAVRRHFDKKAKRASQFREMWETILLASLDRVPDDLPLIEKQDQITFLLLWNYLEELLLEESKENLQILAQRIDLWRMANRVLRKRNLKSRLLAVNTLGWLKNKDSWNLLTKLIKHRDTVFSLAVARALIHINPRKSTWVILPLMAEREDWSTDNCVDLIKLIGPDEITDKLILQIYRTPPRSLPKLIRLLDLLPPAETDQVVKKNIGKI
;
A
#
# COMPACT_ATOMS: atom_id res chain seq x y z
N MET A 1 8.21 -35.36 -65.35
CA MET A 1 7.99 -35.02 -63.93
C MET A 1 9.34 -34.62 -63.33
N SER A 2 9.85 -33.49 -63.81
CA SER A 2 11.23 -33.03 -63.62
C SER A 2 11.27 -31.59 -64.14
N PHE A 3 12.06 -30.72 -63.50
CA PHE A 3 12.19 -29.27 -63.70
C PHE A 3 11.15 -28.34 -63.04
N ILE A 4 9.84 -28.46 -63.33
CA ILE A 4 8.83 -27.49 -62.80
C ILE A 4 8.68 -27.58 -61.27
N ASP A 5 8.75 -28.78 -60.70
CA ASP A 5 8.64 -28.97 -59.25
C ASP A 5 9.85 -28.41 -58.49
N PHE A 6 11.03 -28.37 -59.12
CA PHE A 6 12.27 -27.89 -58.49
C PHE A 6 12.31 -26.36 -58.38
N GLU A 7 11.88 -25.65 -59.44
CA GLU A 7 11.71 -24.20 -59.44
C GLU A 7 10.65 -23.74 -58.43
N LEU A 8 9.55 -24.50 -58.30
CA LEU A 8 8.51 -24.23 -57.31
C LEU A 8 9.03 -24.39 -55.88
N ILE A 9 9.81 -25.44 -55.61
CA ILE A 9 10.44 -25.68 -54.31
C ILE A 9 11.43 -24.56 -53.97
N ILE A 10 12.27 -24.12 -54.91
CA ILE A 10 13.23 -23.03 -54.70
C ILE A 10 12.49 -21.72 -54.41
N TYR A 11 11.44 -21.40 -55.17
CA TYR A 11 10.64 -20.20 -54.95
C TYR A 11 9.93 -20.19 -53.60
N LEU A 12 9.34 -21.33 -53.19
CA LEU A 12 8.74 -21.49 -51.87
C LEU A 12 9.78 -21.36 -50.76
N ALA A 13 10.94 -21.99 -50.91
CA ALA A 13 12.04 -21.89 -49.95
C ALA A 13 12.53 -20.43 -49.78
N TRP A 14 12.65 -19.68 -50.86
CA TRP A 14 13.00 -18.26 -50.83
C TRP A 14 11.95 -17.41 -50.12
N ARG A 15 10.66 -17.62 -50.41
CA ARG A 15 9.57 -16.89 -49.75
C ARG A 15 9.50 -17.18 -48.25
N ILE A 16 9.70 -18.43 -47.85
CA ILE A 16 9.74 -18.83 -46.45
C ILE A 16 10.97 -18.21 -45.78
N GLY A 17 12.14 -18.23 -46.43
CA GLY A 17 13.36 -17.59 -45.92
C GLY A 17 13.17 -16.10 -45.68
N PHE A 18 12.64 -15.37 -46.66
CA PHE A 18 12.34 -13.94 -46.51
C PHE A 18 11.28 -13.66 -45.45
N ALA A 19 10.24 -14.49 -45.36
CA ALA A 19 9.23 -14.36 -44.31
C ALA A 19 9.84 -14.56 -42.92
N CYS A 20 10.70 -15.56 -42.74
CA CYS A 20 11.42 -15.80 -41.48
C CYS A 20 12.36 -14.63 -41.11
N ILE A 21 13.10 -14.09 -42.09
CA ILE A 21 13.97 -12.92 -41.87
C ILE A 21 13.14 -11.71 -41.49
N PHE A 22 12.03 -11.46 -42.18
CA PHE A 22 11.14 -10.33 -41.92
C PHE A 22 10.52 -10.42 -40.52
N VAL A 23 10.00 -11.58 -40.13
CA VAL A 23 9.45 -11.81 -38.78
C VAL A 23 10.54 -11.66 -37.72
N SER A 24 11.75 -12.19 -37.97
CA SER A 24 12.88 -12.05 -37.04
C SER A 24 13.30 -10.58 -36.87
N ALA A 25 13.35 -9.81 -37.96
CA ALA A 25 13.62 -8.38 -37.93
C ALA A 25 12.52 -7.60 -37.19
N LEU A 26 11.25 -7.95 -37.41
CA LEU A 26 10.11 -7.35 -36.71
C LEU A 26 10.19 -7.60 -35.19
N LEU A 27 10.47 -8.84 -34.79
CA LEU A 27 10.66 -9.20 -33.38
C LEU A 27 11.86 -8.46 -32.78
N PHE A 28 12.99 -8.41 -33.49
CA PHE A 28 14.18 -7.69 -33.04
C PHE A 28 13.90 -6.19 -32.83
N TRP A 29 13.21 -5.56 -33.78
CA TRP A 29 12.81 -4.16 -33.67
C TRP A 29 11.83 -3.94 -32.52
N GLY A 30 10.85 -4.85 -32.35
CA GLY A 30 9.92 -4.83 -31.23
C GLY A 30 10.64 -4.89 -29.88
N VAL A 31 11.59 -5.80 -29.71
CA VAL A 31 12.41 -5.92 -28.50
C VAL A 31 13.22 -4.65 -28.24
N LEU A 32 13.85 -4.07 -29.27
CA LEU A 32 14.60 -2.81 -29.13
C LEU A 32 13.71 -1.63 -28.73
N ALA A 33 12.52 -1.52 -29.33
CA ALA A 33 11.56 -0.46 -29.01
C ALA A 33 11.08 -0.58 -27.56
N VAL A 34 10.72 -1.79 -27.14
CA VAL A 34 10.33 -2.10 -25.76
C VAL A 34 11.46 -1.77 -24.79
N ARG A 35 12.67 -2.26 -25.05
CA ARG A 35 13.84 -2.03 -24.20
C ARG A 35 14.13 -0.53 -24.04
N ARG A 36 14.17 0.23 -25.14
CA ARG A 36 14.38 1.68 -25.08
C ARG A 36 13.28 2.40 -24.32
N HIS A 37 12.03 1.96 -24.44
CA HIS A 37 10.93 2.54 -23.69
C HIS A 37 11.09 2.30 -22.18
N PHE A 38 11.45 1.08 -21.78
CA PHE A 38 11.73 0.73 -20.38
C PHE A 38 12.97 1.47 -19.84
N ASP A 39 14.06 1.54 -20.60
CA ASP A 39 15.30 2.21 -20.20
C ASP A 39 15.09 3.72 -20.01
N LYS A 40 14.38 4.37 -20.94
CA LYS A 40 14.05 5.81 -20.81
C LYS A 40 13.18 6.06 -19.59
N LYS A 41 12.19 5.19 -19.34
CA LYS A 41 11.31 5.30 -18.17
C LYS A 41 12.09 5.08 -16.86
N ALA A 42 13.00 4.12 -16.84
CA ALA A 42 13.86 3.84 -15.69
C ALA A 42 14.80 5.01 -15.40
N LYS A 43 15.47 5.55 -16.42
CA LYS A 43 16.38 6.70 -16.29
C LYS A 43 15.65 7.96 -15.82
N ARG A 44 14.46 8.23 -16.36
CA ARG A 44 13.64 9.36 -15.89
C ARG A 44 13.20 9.16 -14.44
N ALA A 45 12.80 7.95 -14.06
CA ALA A 45 12.40 7.64 -12.69
C ALA A 45 13.57 7.77 -11.71
N SER A 46 14.80 7.39 -12.10
CA SER A 46 15.98 7.56 -11.24
C SER A 46 16.33 9.03 -11.05
N GLN A 47 16.35 9.82 -12.13
CA GLN A 47 16.59 11.28 -12.05
C GLN A 47 15.53 11.99 -11.19
N PHE A 48 14.27 11.63 -11.39
CA PHE A 48 13.17 12.14 -10.57
C PHE A 48 13.36 11.78 -9.09
N ARG A 49 13.74 10.52 -8.81
CA ARG A 49 13.98 10.05 -7.45
C ARG A 49 15.13 10.80 -6.80
N GLU A 50 16.29 10.91 -7.44
CA GLU A 50 17.46 11.60 -6.89
C GLU A 50 17.14 13.06 -6.55
N MET A 51 16.42 13.75 -7.43
CA MET A 51 15.97 15.12 -7.20
C MET A 51 15.03 15.21 -5.99
N TRP A 52 13.99 14.38 -5.95
CA TRP A 52 13.01 14.44 -4.85
C TRP A 52 13.54 13.91 -3.54
N GLU A 53 14.46 12.95 -3.54
CA GLU A 53 15.13 12.45 -2.35
C GLU A 53 15.92 13.58 -1.69
N THR A 54 16.68 14.34 -2.48
CA THR A 54 17.38 15.54 -2.02
C THR A 54 16.44 16.57 -1.44
N ILE A 55 15.32 16.87 -2.12
CA ILE A 55 14.33 17.85 -1.67
C ILE A 55 13.64 17.39 -0.39
N LEU A 56 13.28 16.11 -0.29
CA LEU A 56 12.59 15.55 0.87
C LEU A 56 13.49 15.55 2.11
N LEU A 57 14.77 15.19 1.95
CA LEU A 57 15.75 15.26 3.02
C LEU A 57 16.02 16.71 3.45
N ALA A 58 16.18 17.64 2.51
CA ALA A 58 16.31 19.07 2.83
C ALA A 58 15.07 19.63 3.54
N SER A 59 13.88 19.10 3.19
CA SER A 59 12.62 19.49 3.80
C SER A 59 12.49 19.03 5.26
N LEU A 60 13.34 18.13 5.75
CA LEU A 60 13.32 17.76 7.17
C LEU A 60 13.71 18.94 8.06
N ASP A 61 14.64 19.79 7.62
CA ASP A 61 15.04 21.00 8.35
C ASP A 61 14.12 22.18 8.02
N ARG A 62 13.90 22.45 6.72
CA ARG A 62 13.04 23.53 6.25
C ARG A 62 12.46 23.20 4.89
N VAL A 63 11.14 23.37 4.76
CA VAL A 63 10.44 23.19 3.48
C VAL A 63 10.89 24.27 2.48
N PRO A 64 11.41 23.88 1.30
CA PRO A 64 11.76 24.83 0.24
C PRO A 64 10.55 25.62 -0.26
N ASP A 65 10.80 26.86 -0.68
CA ASP A 65 9.74 27.74 -1.19
C ASP A 65 9.32 27.36 -2.62
N ASP A 66 10.28 26.98 -3.46
CA ASP A 66 10.03 26.50 -4.81
C ASP A 66 10.05 24.97 -4.87
N LEU A 67 8.91 24.38 -5.21
CA LEU A 67 8.75 22.93 -5.33
C LEU A 67 8.53 22.54 -6.80
N PRO A 68 9.27 21.54 -7.32
CA PRO A 68 9.07 21.10 -8.68
C PRO A 68 7.68 20.47 -8.86
N LEU A 69 7.13 20.59 -10.08
CA LEU A 69 5.82 20.02 -10.39
C LEU A 69 5.91 18.49 -10.50
N ILE A 70 5.00 17.78 -9.86
CA ILE A 70 4.90 16.31 -9.97
C ILE A 70 3.92 15.94 -11.08
N GLU A 71 4.45 15.50 -12.22
CA GLU A 71 3.65 15.04 -13.35
C GLU A 71 2.88 13.75 -13.02
N LYS A 72 1.75 13.51 -13.71
CA LYS A 72 0.87 12.34 -13.49
C LYS A 72 1.59 10.99 -13.59
N GLN A 73 2.61 10.90 -14.44
CA GLN A 73 3.39 9.69 -14.65
C GLN A 73 4.35 9.38 -13.49
N ASP A 74 4.82 10.41 -12.80
CA ASP A 74 5.81 10.30 -11.72
C ASP A 74 5.15 10.17 -10.33
N GLN A 75 3.84 10.33 -10.23
CA GLN A 75 3.09 10.21 -8.96
C GLN A 75 3.34 8.88 -8.24
N ILE A 76 3.40 7.75 -8.95
CA ILE A 76 3.66 6.45 -8.30
C ILE A 76 5.08 6.42 -7.73
N THR A 77 6.06 6.91 -8.49
CA THR A 77 7.46 6.99 -8.04
C THR A 77 7.59 7.90 -6.82
N PHE A 78 6.91 9.04 -6.83
CA PHE A 78 6.86 9.94 -5.70
C PHE A 78 6.25 9.30 -4.46
N LEU A 79 5.08 8.66 -4.57
CA LEU A 79 4.44 7.98 -3.43
C LEU A 79 5.30 6.84 -2.87
N LEU A 80 6.05 6.12 -3.72
CA LEU A 80 7.00 5.10 -3.28
C LEU A 80 8.09 5.72 -2.41
N LEU A 81 8.69 6.81 -2.88
CA LEU A 81 9.73 7.54 -2.14
C LEU A 81 9.18 8.13 -0.84
N TRP A 82 7.99 8.73 -0.89
CA TRP A 82 7.31 9.28 0.28
C TRP A 82 7.11 8.23 1.37
N ASN A 83 6.49 7.11 1.03
CA ASN A 83 6.21 6.05 2.00
C ASN A 83 7.50 5.43 2.56
N TYR A 84 8.54 5.32 1.74
CA TYR A 84 9.86 4.86 2.20
C TYR A 84 10.45 5.80 3.26
N LEU A 85 10.37 7.12 3.06
CA LEU A 85 10.88 8.09 4.04
C LEU A 85 10.02 8.15 5.30
N GLU A 86 8.69 8.14 5.19
CA GLU A 86 7.79 8.11 6.36
C GLU A 86 8.05 6.91 7.28
N GLU A 87 8.43 5.77 6.72
CA GLU A 87 8.76 4.56 7.47
C GLU A 87 10.11 4.66 8.20
N LEU A 88 11.04 5.46 7.68
CA LEU A 88 12.37 5.64 8.25
C LEU A 88 12.44 6.74 9.31
N LEU A 89 11.51 7.71 9.29
CA LEU A 89 11.61 8.92 10.09
C LEU A 89 10.95 8.77 11.46
N LEU A 90 11.61 9.35 12.48
CA LEU A 90 11.05 9.54 13.81
C LEU A 90 9.93 10.60 13.77
N GLU A 91 8.99 10.52 14.71
CA GLU A 91 7.79 11.37 14.71
C GLU A 91 8.13 12.87 14.79
N GLU A 92 9.21 13.23 15.48
CA GLU A 92 9.70 14.61 15.65
C GLU A 92 10.15 15.25 14.32
N SER A 93 10.56 14.45 13.33
CA SER A 93 11.02 14.93 12.02
C SER A 93 9.89 15.05 10.99
N LYS A 94 8.65 14.73 11.35
CA LYS A 94 7.52 14.62 10.40
C LYS A 94 6.72 15.91 10.21
N GLU A 95 6.88 16.91 11.08
CA GLU A 95 6.09 18.16 10.99
C GLU A 95 6.33 18.89 9.66
N ASN A 96 7.60 19.09 9.29
CA ASN A 96 7.94 19.75 8.03
C ASN A 96 7.51 18.93 6.80
N LEU A 97 7.53 17.60 6.88
CA LEU A 97 6.99 16.75 5.83
C LEU A 97 5.48 16.91 5.69
N GLN A 98 4.73 17.01 6.78
CA GLN A 98 3.29 17.29 6.69
C GLN A 98 3.01 18.62 5.99
N ILE A 99 3.81 19.66 6.26
CA ILE A 99 3.71 20.95 5.55
C ILE A 99 4.00 20.77 4.05
N LEU A 100 5.06 20.04 3.70
CA LEU A 100 5.41 19.74 2.32
C LEU A 100 4.27 18.98 1.61
N ALA A 101 3.72 17.95 2.25
CA ALA A 101 2.62 17.16 1.73
C ALA A 101 1.37 18.00 1.44
N GLN A 102 1.10 19.01 2.27
CA GLN A 102 0.02 19.97 2.03
C GLN A 102 0.32 20.87 0.84
N ARG A 103 1.54 21.42 0.73
CA ARG A 103 1.96 22.29 -0.39
C ARG A 103 1.82 21.60 -1.76
N ILE A 104 2.14 20.31 -1.83
CA ILE A 104 2.05 19.53 -3.08
C ILE A 104 0.70 18.84 -3.30
N ASP A 105 -0.29 19.06 -2.42
CA ASP A 105 -1.60 18.40 -2.43
C ASP A 105 -1.50 16.86 -2.54
N LEU A 106 -0.65 16.27 -1.68
CA LEU A 106 -0.34 14.85 -1.69
C LEU A 106 -1.58 13.99 -1.45
N TRP A 107 -2.56 14.50 -0.69
CA TRP A 107 -3.85 13.83 -0.48
C TRP A 107 -4.61 13.60 -1.79
N ARG A 108 -4.75 14.64 -2.63
CA ARG A 108 -5.42 14.52 -3.93
C ARG A 108 -4.64 13.59 -4.86
N MET A 109 -3.31 13.63 -4.79
CA MET A 109 -2.45 12.72 -5.55
C MET A 109 -2.69 11.26 -5.15
N ALA A 110 -2.63 10.93 -3.86
CA ALA A 110 -2.86 9.59 -3.35
C ALA A 110 -4.28 9.10 -3.70
N ASN A 111 -5.30 9.95 -3.58
CA ASN A 111 -6.65 9.60 -4.01
C ASN A 111 -6.76 9.27 -5.51
N ARG A 112 -6.02 9.98 -6.37
CA ARG A 112 -5.98 9.67 -7.80
C ARG A 112 -5.31 8.32 -8.05
N VAL A 113 -4.23 8.01 -7.33
CA VAL A 113 -3.54 6.71 -7.42
C VAL A 113 -4.42 5.58 -6.89
N LEU A 114 -5.19 5.80 -5.83
CA LEU A 114 -6.12 4.83 -5.24
C LEU A 114 -7.26 4.40 -6.20
N ARG A 115 -7.62 5.25 -7.16
CA ARG A 115 -8.63 4.94 -8.19
C ARG A 115 -8.10 4.05 -9.33
N LYS A 116 -6.79 3.81 -9.40
CA LYS A 116 -6.20 2.93 -10.42
C LYS A 116 -6.58 1.47 -10.16
N ARG A 117 -6.68 0.66 -11.23
CA ARG A 117 -7.04 -0.76 -11.12
C ARG A 117 -5.95 -1.65 -10.48
N ASN A 118 -4.69 -1.22 -10.56
CA ASN A 118 -3.55 -2.00 -10.07
C ASN A 118 -3.51 -2.03 -8.53
N LEU A 119 -3.60 -3.23 -7.95
CA LEU A 119 -3.56 -3.45 -6.50
C LEU A 119 -2.33 -2.85 -5.84
N LYS A 120 -1.14 -2.99 -6.44
CA LYS A 120 0.12 -2.44 -5.89
C LYS A 120 0.04 -0.92 -5.74
N SER A 121 -0.50 -0.23 -6.75
CA SER A 121 -0.70 1.21 -6.70
C SER A 121 -1.73 1.61 -5.65
N ARG A 122 -2.80 0.82 -5.49
CA ARG A 122 -3.81 1.08 -4.47
C ARG A 122 -3.26 0.90 -3.06
N LEU A 123 -2.48 -0.16 -2.80
CA LEU A 123 -1.79 -0.38 -1.52
C LEU A 123 -0.89 0.80 -1.18
N LEU A 124 -0.09 1.23 -2.15
CA LEU A 124 0.79 2.38 -1.99
C LEU A 124 0.00 3.64 -1.59
N ALA A 125 -1.10 3.93 -2.29
CA ALA A 125 -1.95 5.07 -1.99
C ALA A 125 -2.62 4.95 -0.61
N VAL A 126 -3.05 3.76 -0.20
CA VAL A 126 -3.63 3.52 1.13
C VAL A 126 -2.62 3.85 2.23
N ASN A 127 -1.37 3.37 2.10
CA ASN A 127 -0.32 3.67 3.06
C ASN A 127 -0.06 5.18 3.14
N THR A 128 0.07 5.85 2.00
CA THR A 128 0.26 7.31 1.97
C THR A 128 -0.90 8.04 2.64
N LEU A 129 -2.15 7.66 2.39
CA LEU A 129 -3.31 8.28 3.04
C LEU A 129 -3.33 8.04 4.55
N GLY A 130 -2.81 6.91 5.02
CA GLY A 130 -2.60 6.62 6.44
C GLY A 130 -1.59 7.57 7.08
N TRP A 131 -0.41 7.73 6.47
CA TRP A 131 0.64 8.63 6.94
C TRP A 131 0.22 10.10 6.97
N LEU A 132 -0.59 10.53 6.00
CA LEU A 132 -1.11 11.90 5.96
C LEU A 132 -2.06 12.23 7.12
N LYS A 133 -2.57 11.24 7.85
CA LYS A 133 -3.52 11.37 8.97
C LYS A 133 -4.74 12.27 8.65
N ASN A 134 -5.09 12.43 7.37
CA ASN A 134 -6.19 13.29 6.95
C ASN A 134 -7.55 12.63 7.31
N LYS A 135 -8.37 13.37 8.07
CA LYS A 135 -9.72 12.95 8.48
C LYS A 135 -10.65 12.67 7.30
N ASP A 136 -10.48 13.36 6.17
CA ASP A 136 -11.28 13.15 4.96
C ASP A 136 -11.08 11.75 4.36
N SER A 137 -9.91 11.16 4.58
CA SER A 137 -9.59 9.79 4.15
C SER A 137 -10.36 8.73 4.94
N TRP A 138 -10.85 9.06 6.15
CA TRP A 138 -11.51 8.10 7.03
C TRP A 138 -12.73 7.43 6.37
N ASN A 139 -13.64 8.24 5.83
CA ASN A 139 -14.88 7.74 5.22
C ASN A 139 -14.62 6.90 3.96
N LEU A 140 -13.54 7.21 3.25
CA LEU A 140 -13.12 6.45 2.07
C LEU A 140 -12.51 5.11 2.48
N LEU A 141 -11.57 5.10 3.43
CA LEU A 141 -10.87 3.90 3.87
C LEU A 141 -11.78 2.92 4.63
N THR A 142 -12.72 3.42 5.44
CA THR A 142 -13.71 2.57 6.12
C THR A 142 -14.61 1.80 5.15
N LYS A 143 -14.87 2.31 3.95
CA LYS A 143 -15.57 1.54 2.89
C LYS A 143 -14.68 0.47 2.27
N LEU A 144 -13.37 0.74 2.19
CA LEU A 144 -12.39 -0.13 1.55
C LEU A 144 -11.90 -1.29 2.45
N ILE A 145 -12.08 -1.21 3.76
CA ILE A 145 -11.63 -2.27 4.69
C ILE A 145 -12.35 -3.60 4.46
N LYS A 146 -13.57 -3.57 3.91
CA LYS A 146 -14.37 -4.76 3.58
C LYS A 146 -13.99 -5.39 2.24
N HIS A 147 -12.88 -4.95 1.62
CA HIS A 147 -12.42 -5.51 0.36
C HIS A 147 -12.08 -7.00 0.51
N ARG A 148 -12.38 -7.78 -0.53
CA ARG A 148 -12.18 -9.25 -0.57
C ARG A 148 -10.72 -9.67 -0.46
N ASP A 149 -9.82 -8.83 -0.95
CA ASP A 149 -8.37 -9.09 -0.89
C ASP A 149 -7.86 -8.82 0.52
N THR A 150 -7.37 -9.86 1.20
CA THR A 150 -6.91 -9.82 2.59
C THR A 150 -5.79 -8.81 2.78
N VAL A 151 -4.77 -8.83 1.93
CA VAL A 151 -3.60 -7.93 2.00
C VAL A 151 -4.05 -6.47 1.90
N PHE A 152 -4.94 -6.17 0.96
CA PHE A 152 -5.51 -4.84 0.82
C PHE A 152 -6.36 -4.42 2.02
N SER A 153 -7.19 -5.32 2.55
CA SER A 153 -8.02 -5.03 3.72
C SER A 153 -7.17 -4.74 4.97
N LEU A 154 -6.08 -5.48 5.18
CA LEU A 154 -5.14 -5.28 6.28
C LEU A 154 -4.37 -3.96 6.13
N ALA A 155 -3.92 -3.62 4.91
CA ALA A 155 -3.29 -2.34 4.64
C ALA A 155 -4.22 -1.15 4.95
N VAL A 156 -5.51 -1.28 4.59
CA VAL A 156 -6.54 -0.28 4.91
C VAL A 156 -6.77 -0.19 6.42
N ALA A 157 -6.77 -1.32 7.13
CA ALA A 157 -6.87 -1.34 8.59
C ALA A 157 -5.69 -0.59 9.25
N ARG A 158 -4.45 -0.85 8.82
CA ARG A 158 -3.26 -0.11 9.28
C ARG A 158 -3.38 1.38 9.02
N ALA A 159 -3.78 1.77 7.81
CA ALA A 159 -3.96 3.18 7.46
C ALA A 159 -5.02 3.88 8.34
N LEU A 160 -6.13 3.19 8.66
CA LEU A 160 -7.13 3.73 9.60
C LEU A 160 -6.53 3.91 11.00
N ILE A 161 -5.75 2.94 11.49
CA ILE A 161 -5.06 3.03 12.79
C ILE A 161 -4.14 4.25 12.80
N HIS A 162 -3.32 4.46 11.77
CA HIS A 162 -2.45 5.65 11.68
C HIS A 162 -3.23 6.98 11.71
N ILE A 163 -4.40 7.04 11.08
CA ILE A 163 -5.26 8.24 11.10
C ILE A 163 -5.84 8.48 12.50
N ASN A 164 -6.39 7.43 13.12
CA ASN A 164 -7.01 7.52 14.43
C ASN A 164 -7.07 6.14 15.11
N PRO A 165 -6.14 5.81 16.03
CA PRO A 165 -6.12 4.51 16.71
C PRO A 165 -7.41 4.26 17.49
N ARG A 166 -7.85 5.26 18.25
CA ARG A 166 -9.05 5.18 19.11
C ARG A 166 -10.30 4.83 18.34
N LYS A 167 -10.56 5.50 17.22
CA LYS A 167 -11.75 5.28 16.38
C LYS A 167 -11.64 3.97 15.59
N SER A 168 -10.43 3.54 15.25
CA SER A 168 -10.16 2.34 14.45
C SER A 168 -10.50 1.05 15.17
N THR A 169 -10.28 0.99 16.48
CA THR A 169 -10.69 -0.16 17.31
C THR A 169 -12.14 -0.59 17.07
N TRP A 170 -13.09 0.36 17.00
CA TRP A 170 -14.52 0.09 16.77
C TRP A 170 -14.82 -0.50 15.39
N VAL A 171 -13.96 -0.24 14.40
CA VAL A 171 -14.13 -0.75 13.03
C VAL A 171 -13.42 -2.09 12.86
N ILE A 172 -12.25 -2.24 13.46
CA ILE A 172 -11.33 -3.36 13.22
C ILE A 172 -11.68 -4.56 14.09
N LEU A 173 -12.04 -4.37 15.36
CA LEU A 173 -12.31 -5.48 16.29
C LEU A 173 -13.45 -6.41 15.82
N PRO A 174 -14.60 -5.91 15.32
CA PRO A 174 -15.64 -6.78 14.76
C PRO A 174 -15.12 -7.58 13.57
N LEU A 175 -14.31 -6.96 12.70
CA LEU A 175 -13.75 -7.63 11.53
C LEU A 175 -12.75 -8.73 11.91
N MET A 176 -11.97 -8.56 12.99
CA MET A 176 -11.09 -9.62 13.48
C MET A 176 -11.87 -10.87 13.89
N ALA A 177 -13.08 -10.70 14.43
CA ALA A 177 -13.96 -11.79 14.83
C ALA A 177 -14.72 -12.42 13.65
N GLU A 178 -15.18 -11.60 12.70
CA GLU A 178 -15.99 -12.05 11.56
C GLU A 178 -15.15 -12.63 10.41
N ARG A 179 -13.95 -12.08 10.17
CA ARG A 179 -13.10 -12.47 9.04
C ARG A 179 -12.19 -13.64 9.41
N GLU A 180 -12.47 -14.81 8.86
CA GLU A 180 -11.64 -16.00 9.01
C GLU A 180 -10.28 -15.85 8.29
N ASP A 181 -10.21 -15.07 7.21
CA ASP A 181 -8.99 -14.88 6.41
C ASP A 181 -7.93 -14.00 7.09
N TRP A 182 -8.30 -13.30 8.16
CA TRP A 182 -7.35 -12.55 8.98
C TRP A 182 -6.68 -13.48 10.00
N SER A 183 -5.43 -13.87 9.74
CA SER A 183 -4.68 -14.72 10.67
C SER A 183 -4.48 -14.06 12.03
N THR A 184 -4.28 -14.87 13.07
CA THR A 184 -4.01 -14.39 14.43
C THR A 184 -2.81 -13.44 14.46
N ASP A 185 -1.73 -13.75 13.74
CA ASP A 185 -0.52 -12.92 13.70
C ASP A 185 -0.81 -11.51 13.14
N ASN A 186 -1.57 -11.42 12.05
CA ASN A 186 -1.98 -10.14 11.49
C ASN A 186 -2.85 -9.34 12.47
N CYS A 187 -3.75 -10.01 13.20
CA CYS A 187 -4.54 -9.35 14.23
C CYS A 187 -3.64 -8.85 15.37
N VAL A 188 -2.69 -9.64 15.85
CA VAL A 188 -1.72 -9.23 16.87
C VAL A 188 -0.92 -8.01 16.41
N ASP A 189 -0.45 -7.97 15.17
CA ASP A 189 0.27 -6.83 14.61
C ASP A 189 -0.58 -5.56 14.61
N LEU A 190 -1.87 -5.67 14.23
CA LEU A 190 -2.81 -4.54 14.28
C LEU A 190 -3.07 -4.08 15.70
N ILE A 191 -3.16 -5.00 16.66
CA ILE A 191 -3.35 -4.66 18.08
C ILE A 191 -2.12 -3.92 18.62
N LYS A 192 -0.91 -4.42 18.33
CA LYS A 192 0.35 -3.76 18.71
C LYS A 192 0.42 -2.34 18.14
N LEU A 193 -0.03 -2.15 16.89
CA LEU A 193 -0.05 -0.84 16.25
C LEU A 193 -1.05 0.13 16.89
N ILE A 194 -2.18 -0.35 17.41
CA ILE A 194 -3.17 0.47 18.12
C ILE A 194 -2.63 0.90 19.49
N GLY A 195 -1.87 0.02 20.13
CA GLY A 195 -1.44 0.18 21.51
C GLY A 195 -2.43 -0.44 22.50
N PRO A 196 -1.94 -1.01 23.61
CA PRO A 196 -2.76 -1.79 24.54
C PRO A 196 -3.76 -0.92 25.35
N ASP A 197 -3.40 0.33 25.66
CA ASP A 197 -4.27 1.28 26.38
C ASP A 197 -5.59 1.55 25.65
N GLU A 198 -5.53 1.63 24.31
CA GLU A 198 -6.68 1.98 23.48
C GLU A 198 -7.59 0.79 23.19
N ILE A 199 -7.11 -0.44 23.39
CA ILE A 199 -7.76 -1.65 22.88
C ILE A 199 -8.30 -2.58 23.95
N THR A 200 -7.70 -2.64 25.13
CA THR A 200 -8.01 -3.68 26.15
C THR A 200 -9.47 -3.62 26.59
N ASP A 201 -9.96 -2.44 27.00
CA ASP A 201 -11.36 -2.24 27.40
C ASP A 201 -12.34 -2.60 26.27
N LYS A 202 -12.01 -2.24 25.04
CA LYS A 202 -12.89 -2.43 23.87
C LYS A 202 -12.89 -3.89 23.41
N LEU A 203 -11.77 -4.58 23.54
CA LEU A 203 -11.65 -6.00 23.24
C LEU A 203 -12.52 -6.82 24.21
N ILE A 204 -12.47 -6.49 25.51
CA ILE A 204 -13.33 -7.12 26.53
C ILE A 204 -14.81 -6.91 26.17
N LEU A 205 -15.22 -5.67 25.89
CA LEU A 205 -16.60 -5.37 25.47
C LEU A 205 -17.01 -6.12 24.19
N GLN A 206 -16.08 -6.29 23.26
CA GLN A 206 -16.34 -7.02 22.02
C GLN A 206 -16.51 -8.52 22.27
N ILE A 207 -15.73 -9.12 23.17
CA ILE A 207 -15.88 -10.54 23.55
C ILE A 207 -17.30 -10.82 24.06
N TYR A 208 -17.84 -9.95 24.92
CA TYR A 208 -19.22 -10.09 25.43
C TYR A 208 -20.30 -10.00 24.35
N ARG A 209 -20.01 -9.34 23.22
CA ARG A 209 -20.95 -9.14 22.11
C ARG A 209 -20.77 -10.14 20.98
N THR A 210 -19.73 -10.96 21.02
CA THR A 210 -19.33 -11.81 19.90
C THR A 210 -19.98 -13.19 19.99
N PRO A 211 -20.48 -13.77 18.87
CA PRO A 211 -21.05 -15.11 18.87
C PRO A 211 -20.02 -16.20 19.24
N PRO A 212 -20.45 -17.35 19.79
CA PRO A 212 -19.56 -18.37 20.35
C PRO A 212 -18.50 -18.92 19.38
N ARG A 213 -18.80 -18.92 18.07
CA ARG A 213 -17.90 -19.43 17.03
C ARG A 213 -16.61 -18.61 16.87
N SER A 214 -16.66 -17.30 17.11
CA SER A 214 -15.51 -16.40 16.95
C SER A 214 -14.80 -16.08 18.28
N LEU A 215 -15.37 -16.53 19.39
CA LEU A 215 -14.89 -16.32 20.75
C LEU A 215 -13.47 -16.89 20.99
N PRO A 216 -13.10 -18.11 20.53
CA PRO A 216 -11.76 -18.66 20.78
C PRO A 216 -10.64 -17.82 20.18
N LYS A 217 -10.89 -17.23 19.00
CA LYS A 217 -9.92 -16.37 18.32
C LYS A 217 -9.68 -15.08 19.11
N LEU A 218 -10.73 -14.46 19.64
CA LEU A 218 -10.62 -13.24 20.44
C LEU A 218 -9.98 -13.49 21.81
N ILE A 219 -10.29 -14.61 22.47
CA ILE A 219 -9.64 -15.01 23.73
C ILE A 219 -8.14 -15.20 23.52
N ARG A 220 -7.76 -15.93 22.47
CA ARG A 220 -6.34 -16.11 22.13
C ARG A 220 -5.62 -14.77 21.87
N LEU A 221 -6.31 -13.79 21.30
CA LEU A 221 -5.74 -12.45 21.11
C LEU A 221 -5.55 -11.71 22.44
N LEU A 222 -6.45 -11.90 23.42
CA LEU A 222 -6.32 -11.34 24.77
C LEU A 222 -5.11 -11.93 25.50
N ASP A 223 -4.91 -13.24 25.41
CA ASP A 223 -3.78 -13.95 26.06
C ASP A 223 -2.41 -13.52 25.50
N LEU A 224 -2.38 -13.00 24.28
CA LEU A 224 -1.17 -12.53 23.61
C LEU A 224 -0.85 -11.05 23.90
N LEU A 225 -1.68 -10.36 24.69
CA LEU A 225 -1.38 -9.00 25.16
C LEU A 225 -0.47 -9.03 26.39
N PRO A 226 0.41 -8.01 26.57
CA PRO A 226 1.29 -7.95 27.73
C PRO A 226 0.51 -8.04 29.06
N PRO A 227 0.92 -8.91 30.01
CA PRO A 227 0.16 -9.21 31.22
C PRO A 227 0.06 -8.04 32.22
N ALA A 228 0.94 -7.04 32.11
CA ALA A 228 0.99 -5.92 33.05
C ALA A 228 -0.27 -5.01 33.00
N GLU A 229 -0.96 -4.98 31.88
CA GLU A 229 -2.09 -4.07 31.63
C GLU A 229 -3.43 -4.81 31.62
N THR A 230 -3.46 -6.10 31.25
CA THR A 230 -4.65 -6.95 31.38
C THR A 230 -5.07 -7.08 32.85
N ASP A 231 -4.14 -7.29 33.79
CA ASP A 231 -4.46 -7.41 35.22
C ASP A 231 -4.97 -6.11 35.85
N GLN A 232 -4.46 -4.94 35.44
CA GLN A 232 -4.95 -3.64 35.94
C GLN A 232 -6.35 -3.32 35.40
N VAL A 233 -6.58 -3.57 34.12
CA VAL A 233 -7.87 -3.29 33.46
C VAL A 233 -8.96 -4.28 33.89
N VAL A 234 -8.63 -5.56 34.04
CA VAL A 234 -9.55 -6.59 34.55
C VAL A 234 -9.94 -6.26 36.01
N LYS A 235 -9.00 -5.87 36.87
CA LYS A 235 -9.31 -5.44 38.26
C LYS A 235 -10.19 -4.18 38.30
N LYS A 236 -9.96 -3.21 37.41
CA LYS A 236 -10.74 -1.96 37.33
C LYS A 236 -12.19 -2.18 36.89
N ASN A 237 -12.45 -3.17 36.04
CA ASN A 237 -13.79 -3.47 35.52
C ASN A 237 -14.56 -4.49 36.39
N ILE A 238 -13.88 -5.42 37.07
CA ILE A 238 -14.53 -6.34 38.03
C ILE A 238 -15.04 -5.58 39.28
N GLY A 239 -14.41 -4.47 39.66
CA GLY A 239 -14.88 -3.64 40.79
C GLY A 239 -16.03 -2.68 40.46
N LYS A 240 -16.59 -2.72 39.25
CA LYS A 240 -17.71 -1.85 38.80
C LYS A 240 -18.98 -2.62 38.40
N ILE A 241 -19.02 -3.93 38.66
CA ILE A 241 -20.22 -4.78 38.57
C ILE A 241 -20.78 -4.93 39.98
#